data_AF-A0AAD1SH44-F1
#
_entry.id   AF-A0AAD1SH44-F1
#
_cell.length_a   1.000
_cell.length_b   1.000
_cell.length_c   1.000
_cell.angle_alpha   90.00
_cell.angle_beta   90.00
_cell.angle_gamma   90.00
#
_symmetry.space_group_name_H-M   'P 1'
#
loop_
_entity.id
_entity.type
_entity.pdbx_description
1 polymer ?
#
loop_
_entity_poly.entity_id
_entity_poly.type
_entity_poly.pdbx_seq_one_letter_code
_entity_poly.pdbx_strand_id
1 'polypeptide(L)'
;MDTVETLLFIVTRKEYVAGAGLPPSHEDDNYIRRAVPLGKLMNASRVFFSPEGELFAVRGGDVYRGPMPSEQGLEWFKTAKKVGKVDWDSFKFILFDPNGVLYAVTGKGDFYKGPAPTNENMPWLYRQATKIGSGMWNSLRALFFDPQGILYAVKSDGRLVKRNPPTDSKDDWFATCIPVGNENWFQLTHFMAFSPDGSFWCVNDYTGKMFRWSPQAVHSNFAHKDAEYMGWGYSAGLFFAFTCDKIISSIESLEFLPDDGKIVSQDPTVLKNETFTNTSDAPLKYTFTVSKTKKNYQHLQPGTWIHSSGWSRADL
;
A
#
# COMPACT_ATOMS: atom_id res chain seq x y z
N MET A 1 1.68 -0.45 21.28
CA MET A 1 1.71 0.18 19.95
C MET A 1 0.80 -0.67 19.09
N ASP A 2 -0.34 -0.13 18.68
CA ASP A 2 -1.23 -0.83 17.76
C ASP A 2 -0.46 -1.04 16.45
N THR A 3 -0.31 -2.30 16.05
CA THR A 3 0.31 -2.65 14.77
C THR A 3 -0.60 -2.12 13.67
N VAL A 4 -0.18 -1.05 13.01
CA VAL A 4 -0.87 -0.56 11.82
C VAL A 4 -0.76 -1.67 10.77
N GLU A 5 -1.88 -2.31 10.45
CA GLU A 5 -1.89 -3.39 9.48
C GLU A 5 -1.51 -2.85 8.11
N THR A 6 -0.49 -3.44 7.50
CA THR A 6 -0.08 -3.13 6.13
C THR A 6 -1.09 -3.76 5.18
N LEU A 7 -1.66 -2.94 4.31
CA LEU A 7 -2.47 -3.39 3.18
C LEU A 7 -1.72 -3.16 1.88
N LEU A 8 -1.78 -4.14 0.98
CA LEU A 8 -1.46 -3.97 -0.42
C LEU A 8 -2.73 -3.51 -1.14
N PHE A 9 -2.58 -2.55 -2.04
CA PHE A 9 -3.63 -2.05 -2.93
C PHE A 9 -3.18 -2.26 -4.37
N ILE A 10 -4.05 -2.85 -5.20
CA ILE A 10 -3.78 -3.07 -6.62
C ILE A 10 -4.97 -2.59 -7.45
N VAL A 11 -4.70 -1.85 -8.52
CA VAL A 11 -5.68 -1.59 -9.60
C VAL A 11 -5.35 -2.51 -10.76
N THR A 12 -6.31 -3.28 -11.25
CA THR A 12 -6.07 -4.20 -12.38
C THR A 12 -6.10 -3.48 -13.73
N ARG A 13 -5.25 -3.93 -14.69
CA ARG A 13 -5.16 -3.33 -16.04
C ARG A 13 -6.43 -3.53 -16.88
N LYS A 14 -7.07 -4.70 -16.79
CA LYS A 14 -8.18 -5.07 -17.68
C LYS A 14 -9.48 -4.34 -17.34
N GLU A 15 -9.77 -4.17 -16.06
CA GLU A 15 -11.08 -3.71 -15.60
C GLU A 15 -11.02 -2.43 -14.77
N TYR A 16 -9.81 -1.92 -14.48
CA TYR A 16 -9.57 -0.76 -13.60
C TYR A 16 -10.18 -0.92 -12.20
N VAL A 17 -10.49 -2.16 -11.81
CA VAL A 17 -11.00 -2.50 -10.49
C VAL A 17 -9.85 -2.44 -9.50
N ALA A 18 -10.05 -1.66 -8.45
CA ALA A 18 -9.15 -1.65 -7.31
C ALA A 18 -9.49 -2.81 -6.37
N GLY A 19 -8.48 -3.36 -5.71
CA GLY A 19 -8.66 -4.30 -4.62
C GLY A 19 -7.61 -4.07 -3.54
N ALA A 20 -8.00 -4.26 -2.29
CA ALA A 20 -7.12 -4.12 -1.14
C ALA A 20 -7.18 -5.35 -0.24
N GLY A 21 -6.06 -5.70 0.39
CA GLY A 21 -5.99 -6.77 1.37
C GLY A 21 -4.59 -6.90 1.93
N LEU A 22 -4.37 -7.85 2.84
CA LEU A 22 -3.02 -8.15 3.31
C LEU A 22 -2.12 -8.50 2.12
N PRO A 23 -0.84 -8.07 2.11
CA PRO A 23 0.13 -8.50 1.10
C PRO A 23 0.22 -10.04 1.03
N PRO A 24 0.65 -10.62 -0.10
CA PRO A 24 0.85 -12.06 -0.20
C PRO A 24 1.86 -12.54 0.84
N SER A 25 1.57 -13.64 1.54
CA SER A 25 2.45 -14.17 2.59
C SER A 25 3.48 -15.18 2.07
N HIS A 26 3.20 -15.82 0.92
CA HIS A 26 4.05 -16.81 0.25
C HIS A 26 3.70 -16.91 -1.25
N GLU A 27 4.44 -17.72 -2.00
CA GLU A 27 4.33 -17.81 -3.47
C GLU A 27 2.98 -18.31 -4.00
N ASP A 28 2.30 -19.19 -3.27
CA ASP A 28 0.98 -19.73 -3.64
C ASP A 28 -0.20 -18.84 -3.23
N ASP A 29 0.07 -17.70 -2.58
CA ASP A 29 -0.98 -16.78 -2.13
C ASP A 29 -1.54 -15.99 -3.31
N ASN A 30 -2.73 -16.39 -3.77
CA ASN A 30 -3.42 -15.70 -4.84
C ASN A 30 -4.10 -14.41 -4.33
N TYR A 31 -3.29 -13.36 -4.11
CA TYR A 31 -3.74 -12.05 -3.67
C TYR A 31 -4.93 -11.53 -4.50
N ILE A 32 -4.88 -11.64 -5.82
CA ILE A 32 -5.93 -11.11 -6.71
C ILE A 32 -7.29 -11.76 -6.44
N ARG A 33 -7.30 -13.04 -6.06
CA ARG A 33 -8.53 -13.77 -5.75
C ARG A 33 -9.10 -13.41 -4.37
N ARG A 34 -8.25 -13.14 -3.38
CA ARG A 34 -8.69 -12.86 -1.99
C ARG A 34 -8.76 -11.38 -1.61
N ALA A 35 -8.21 -10.48 -2.44
CA ALA A 35 -8.29 -9.05 -2.20
C ALA A 35 -9.76 -8.61 -2.19
N VAL A 36 -10.12 -7.74 -1.24
CA VAL A 36 -11.46 -7.18 -1.19
C VAL A 36 -11.63 -6.25 -2.39
N PRO A 37 -12.61 -6.51 -3.27
CA PRO A 37 -12.85 -5.64 -4.41
C PRO A 37 -13.39 -4.29 -3.93
N LEU A 38 -12.83 -3.23 -4.49
CA LEU A 38 -13.20 -1.83 -4.27
C LEU A 38 -13.63 -1.24 -5.61
N GLY A 39 -14.01 0.04 -5.63
CA GLY A 39 -14.44 0.71 -6.85
C GLY A 39 -13.41 0.77 -7.99
N LYS A 40 -13.75 1.54 -9.03
CA LYS A 40 -12.96 1.62 -10.27
C LYS A 40 -12.22 2.95 -10.41
N LEU A 41 -10.97 2.86 -10.87
CA LEU A 41 -10.10 4.00 -11.20
C LEU A 41 -9.90 4.12 -12.71
N MET A 42 -11.02 4.26 -13.43
CA MET A 42 -11.02 4.29 -14.90
C MET A 42 -10.18 5.44 -15.45
N ASN A 43 -9.29 5.11 -16.38
CA ASN A 43 -8.41 6.06 -17.09
C ASN A 43 -7.52 6.91 -16.16
N ALA A 44 -7.27 6.45 -14.93
CA ALA A 44 -6.25 7.07 -14.10
C ALA A 44 -4.88 6.89 -14.76
N SER A 45 -4.09 7.95 -14.84
CA SER A 45 -2.71 7.90 -15.33
C SER A 45 -1.70 7.66 -14.20
N ARG A 46 -2.06 8.05 -12.97
CA ARG A 46 -1.28 7.83 -11.74
C ARG A 46 -2.22 7.59 -10.57
N VAL A 47 -1.75 6.79 -9.62
CA VAL A 47 -2.42 6.51 -8.33
C VAL A 47 -1.34 6.50 -7.25
N PHE A 48 -1.58 7.19 -6.14
CA PHE A 48 -0.65 7.27 -5.02
C PHE A 48 -1.42 7.61 -3.73
N PHE A 49 -0.81 7.33 -2.57
CA PHE A 49 -1.44 7.53 -1.26
C PHE A 49 -0.62 8.49 -0.41
N SER A 50 -1.31 9.30 0.39
CA SER A 50 -0.65 9.98 1.51
C SER A 50 -0.34 8.99 2.64
N PRO A 51 0.58 9.31 3.56
CA PRO A 51 0.86 8.46 4.73
C PRO A 51 -0.36 8.20 5.61
N GLU A 52 -1.38 9.08 5.56
CA GLU A 52 -2.63 8.95 6.28
C GLU A 52 -3.64 8.01 5.58
N GLY A 53 -3.31 7.48 4.40
CA GLY A 53 -4.17 6.59 3.63
C GLY A 53 -5.17 7.32 2.71
N GLU A 54 -5.03 8.63 2.50
CA GLU A 54 -5.85 9.35 1.52
C GLU A 54 -5.39 8.97 0.10
N LEU A 55 -6.32 8.49 -0.73
CA LEU A 55 -6.06 8.16 -2.13
C LEU A 55 -6.02 9.43 -2.98
N PHE A 56 -4.98 9.55 -3.79
CA PHE A 56 -4.86 10.52 -4.87
C PHE A 56 -4.75 9.81 -6.21
N ALA A 57 -5.39 10.39 -7.23
CA ALA A 57 -5.24 9.90 -8.59
C ALA A 57 -5.27 11.03 -9.61
N VAL A 58 -4.52 10.85 -10.69
CA VAL A 58 -4.47 11.79 -11.83
C VAL A 58 -5.30 11.24 -12.98
N ARG A 59 -6.15 12.07 -13.58
CA ARG A 59 -6.93 11.73 -14.77
C ARG A 59 -7.14 12.95 -15.65
N GLY A 60 -6.75 12.83 -16.93
CA GLY A 60 -6.93 13.89 -17.93
C GLY A 60 -6.27 15.21 -17.53
N GLY A 61 -5.06 15.16 -16.98
CA GLY A 61 -4.32 16.34 -16.50
C GLY A 61 -4.75 16.88 -15.13
N ASP A 62 -5.85 16.41 -14.54
CA ASP A 62 -6.32 16.86 -13.22
C ASP A 62 -5.93 15.87 -12.12
N VAL A 63 -5.73 16.36 -10.90
CA VAL A 63 -5.53 15.52 -9.70
C VAL A 63 -6.74 15.61 -8.77
N TYR A 64 -7.12 14.44 -8.27
CA TYR A 64 -8.26 14.24 -7.38
C TYR A 64 -7.79 13.55 -6.11
N ARG A 65 -8.57 13.70 -5.04
CA ARG A 65 -8.37 12.97 -3.78
C ARG A 65 -9.68 12.57 -3.12
N GLY A 66 -9.64 11.55 -2.28
CA GLY A 66 -10.78 11.11 -1.47
C GLY A 66 -10.68 9.64 -1.07
N PRO A 67 -11.60 9.14 -0.23
CA PRO A 67 -11.61 7.75 0.19
C PRO A 67 -11.94 6.82 -0.99
N MET A 68 -11.44 5.59 -0.95
CA MET A 68 -11.83 4.57 -1.91
C MET A 68 -13.22 4.01 -1.54
N PRO A 69 -14.19 3.92 -2.46
CA PRO A 69 -15.47 3.29 -2.17
C PRO A 69 -15.30 1.77 -2.04
N SER A 70 -16.06 1.19 -1.11
CA SER A 70 -16.17 -0.26 -0.94
C SER A 70 -17.02 -0.96 -2.02
N GLU A 71 -17.78 -0.20 -2.80
CA GLU A 71 -18.61 -0.73 -3.88
C GLU A 71 -17.80 -0.94 -5.17
N GLN A 72 -17.63 -2.21 -5.58
CA GLN A 72 -16.81 -2.59 -6.74
C GLN A 72 -17.19 -1.91 -8.07
N GLY A 73 -18.49 -1.61 -8.24
CA GLY A 73 -19.01 -0.99 -9.46
C GLY A 73 -18.82 0.52 -9.52
N LEU A 74 -18.54 1.18 -8.40
CA LEU A 74 -18.56 2.63 -8.32
C LEU A 74 -17.29 3.24 -8.91
N GLU A 75 -17.45 4.19 -9.82
CA GLU A 75 -16.34 4.94 -10.39
C GLU A 75 -15.86 6.01 -9.38
N TRP A 76 -14.63 5.85 -8.87
CA TRP A 76 -14.08 6.68 -7.80
C TRP A 76 -14.09 8.19 -8.12
N PHE A 77 -13.83 8.55 -9.37
CA PHE A 77 -13.81 9.95 -9.78
C PHE A 77 -15.17 10.65 -9.74
N LYS A 78 -16.28 9.92 -9.59
CA LYS A 78 -17.61 10.53 -9.37
C LYS A 78 -17.78 11.08 -7.96
N THR A 79 -17.03 10.55 -7.00
CA THR A 79 -17.09 10.93 -5.58
C THR A 79 -15.83 11.66 -5.11
N ALA A 80 -14.73 11.55 -5.84
CA ALA A 80 -13.47 12.20 -5.49
C ALA A 80 -13.53 13.72 -5.66
N LYS A 81 -12.83 14.44 -4.78
CA LYS A 81 -12.68 15.89 -4.85
C LYS A 81 -11.52 16.23 -5.78
N LYS A 82 -11.77 17.05 -6.81
CA LYS A 82 -10.69 17.67 -7.59
C LYS A 82 -9.91 18.65 -6.73
N VAL A 83 -8.58 18.51 -6.70
CA VAL A 83 -7.69 19.35 -5.88
C VAL A 83 -6.57 20.01 -6.66
N GLY A 84 -6.42 19.69 -7.94
CA GLY A 84 -5.53 20.39 -8.86
C GLY A 84 -6.01 20.24 -10.30
N LYS A 85 -5.77 21.27 -11.12
CA LYS A 85 -6.15 21.31 -12.53
C LYS A 85 -4.93 21.33 -13.43
N VAL A 86 -5.05 20.65 -14.56
CA VAL A 86 -4.14 20.72 -15.73
C VAL A 86 -2.70 20.27 -15.45
N ASP A 87 -2.09 19.64 -16.45
CA ASP A 87 -0.68 19.21 -16.49
C ASP A 87 -0.21 18.24 -15.39
N TRP A 88 -1.09 17.70 -14.53
CA TRP A 88 -0.69 16.71 -13.53
C TRP A 88 -0.23 15.39 -14.14
N ASP A 89 -0.68 15.07 -15.34
CA ASP A 89 -0.23 13.90 -16.12
C ASP A 89 1.14 14.11 -16.79
N SER A 90 1.63 15.35 -16.86
CA SER A 90 2.97 15.68 -17.34
C SER A 90 4.08 15.31 -16.33
N PHE A 91 3.73 15.07 -15.07
CA PHE A 91 4.67 14.58 -14.08
C PHE A 91 5.03 13.12 -14.34
N LYS A 92 6.33 12.83 -14.35
CA LYS A 92 6.84 11.46 -14.44
C LYS A 92 6.54 10.70 -13.15
N PHE A 93 6.94 11.28 -12.03
CA PHE A 93 6.74 10.73 -10.69
C PHE A 93 5.94 11.72 -9.85
N ILE A 94 5.01 11.20 -9.06
CA ILE A 94 4.31 11.91 -7.98
C ILE A 94 4.23 10.93 -6.82
N LEU A 95 4.75 11.32 -5.65
CA LEU A 95 4.77 10.47 -4.47
C LEU A 95 4.87 11.30 -3.19
N PHE A 96 4.44 10.73 -2.07
CA PHE A 96 4.62 11.32 -0.76
C PHE A 96 5.87 10.79 -0.07
N ASP A 97 6.50 11.63 0.74
CA ASP A 97 7.39 11.14 1.80
C ASP A 97 6.56 10.69 3.03
N PRO A 98 7.16 9.98 4.00
CA PRO A 98 6.45 9.53 5.21
C PRO A 98 5.87 10.66 6.07
N ASN A 99 6.28 11.91 5.87
CA ASN A 99 5.79 13.08 6.61
C ASN A 99 4.65 13.82 5.88
N GLY A 100 4.19 13.31 4.74
CA GLY A 100 3.08 13.90 3.97
C GLY A 100 3.49 15.05 3.04
N VAL A 101 4.80 15.25 2.80
CA VAL A 101 5.28 16.18 1.78
C VAL A 101 5.15 15.53 0.40
N LEU A 102 4.51 16.23 -0.53
CA LEU A 102 4.36 15.79 -1.91
C LEU A 102 5.61 16.11 -2.70
N TYR A 103 6.16 15.12 -3.40
CA TYR A 103 7.28 15.23 -4.31
C TYR A 103 6.82 14.95 -5.74
N ALA A 104 7.32 15.71 -6.69
CA ALA A 104 6.98 15.53 -8.10
C ALA A 104 8.16 15.81 -9.03
N VAL A 105 8.33 14.95 -10.04
CA VAL A 105 9.32 15.09 -11.10
C VAL A 105 8.62 15.47 -12.39
N THR A 106 8.96 16.63 -12.95
CA THR A 106 8.38 17.10 -14.22
C THR A 106 8.89 16.28 -15.40
N GLY A 107 8.16 16.30 -16.53
CA GLY A 107 8.63 15.71 -17.78
C GLY A 107 9.98 16.28 -18.27
N LYS A 108 10.33 17.51 -17.88
CA LYS A 108 11.62 18.16 -18.18
C LYS A 108 12.77 17.71 -17.26
N GLY A 109 12.49 16.92 -16.23
CA GLY A 109 13.50 16.38 -15.33
C GLY A 109 13.83 17.25 -14.13
N ASP A 110 13.03 18.27 -13.84
CA ASP A 110 13.13 19.05 -12.60
C ASP A 110 12.38 18.37 -11.46
N PHE A 111 12.91 18.46 -10.25
CA PHE A 111 12.36 17.84 -9.04
C PHE A 111 11.86 18.89 -8.06
N TYR A 112 10.65 18.69 -7.55
CA TYR A 112 9.96 19.62 -6.68
C TYR A 112 9.42 18.92 -5.44
N LYS A 113 9.30 19.67 -4.34
CA LYS A 113 8.56 19.25 -3.15
C LYS A 113 7.66 20.35 -2.62
N GLY A 114 6.57 20.00 -1.95
CA GLY A 114 5.65 20.96 -1.33
C GLY A 114 4.51 20.27 -0.58
N PRO A 115 3.62 21.03 0.05
CA PRO A 115 2.41 20.46 0.66
C PRO A 115 1.52 19.82 -0.42
N ALA A 116 0.70 18.83 -0.05
CA ALA A 116 -0.31 18.29 -0.96
C ALA A 116 -1.27 19.39 -1.45
N PRO A 117 -1.71 19.36 -2.72
CA PRO A 117 -2.71 20.29 -3.21
C PRO A 117 -4.07 20.04 -2.51
N THR A 118 -4.70 21.11 -2.02
CA THR A 118 -6.02 21.05 -1.36
C THR A 118 -7.08 21.87 -2.09
N ASN A 119 -6.66 22.66 -3.09
CA ASN A 119 -7.49 23.61 -3.83
C ASN A 119 -7.10 23.60 -5.31
N GLU A 120 -8.07 23.24 -6.16
CA GLU A 120 -7.90 23.13 -7.60
C GLU A 120 -7.53 24.44 -8.31
N ASN A 121 -7.77 25.58 -7.67
CA ASN A 121 -7.48 26.91 -8.22
C ASN A 121 -6.10 27.44 -7.76
N MET A 122 -5.32 26.64 -7.02
CA MET A 122 -3.97 27.00 -6.64
C MET A 122 -2.95 26.24 -7.52
N PRO A 123 -2.15 26.95 -8.35
CA PRO A 123 -1.10 26.33 -9.14
C PRO A 123 0.01 25.77 -8.24
N TRP A 124 -0.01 24.47 -7.97
CA TRP A 124 0.92 23.81 -7.05
C TRP A 124 2.39 24.09 -7.40
N LEU A 125 2.77 23.83 -8.66
CA LEU A 125 4.15 23.92 -9.13
C LEU A 125 4.76 25.33 -9.00
N TYR A 126 3.94 26.38 -9.17
CA TYR A 126 4.41 27.77 -9.22
C TYR A 126 4.19 28.55 -7.93
N ARG A 127 3.27 28.10 -7.06
CA ARG A 127 2.86 28.84 -5.85
C ARG A 127 3.13 28.10 -4.55
N GLN A 128 3.29 26.78 -4.58
CA GLN A 128 3.43 25.96 -3.36
C GLN A 128 4.71 25.13 -3.35
N ALA A 129 5.10 24.61 -4.52
CA ALA A 129 6.24 23.74 -4.62
C ALA A 129 7.57 24.51 -4.64
N THR A 130 8.59 23.91 -4.03
CA THR A 130 9.98 24.37 -4.08
C THR A 130 10.78 23.45 -4.99
N LYS A 131 11.53 24.02 -5.93
CA LYS A 131 12.46 23.25 -6.78
C LYS A 131 13.65 22.79 -5.94
N ILE A 132 13.90 21.49 -5.92
CA ILE A 132 14.97 20.83 -5.16
C ILE A 132 15.93 20.04 -6.04
N GLY A 133 15.76 20.07 -7.37
CA GLY A 133 16.66 19.38 -8.29
C GLY A 133 16.41 19.78 -9.74
N SER A 134 17.44 19.65 -10.58
CA SER A 134 17.41 20.15 -11.96
C SER A 134 17.70 19.06 -13.01
N GLY A 135 16.93 19.06 -14.09
CA GLY A 135 17.23 18.46 -15.41
C GLY A 135 17.35 16.94 -15.57
N MET A 136 17.77 16.18 -14.55
CA MET A 136 18.11 14.75 -14.72
C MET A 136 17.13 13.77 -14.06
N TRP A 137 16.14 14.27 -13.32
CA TRP A 137 15.26 13.42 -12.52
C TRP A 137 14.28 12.58 -13.36
N ASN A 138 13.96 13.04 -14.56
CA ASN A 138 13.13 12.29 -15.51
C ASN A 138 13.87 11.11 -16.16
N SER A 139 15.19 10.97 -15.97
CA SER A 139 15.96 9.82 -16.48
C SER A 139 15.83 8.56 -15.61
N LEU A 140 15.39 8.74 -14.36
CA LEU A 140 15.22 7.65 -13.40
C LEU A 140 14.14 6.66 -13.85
N ARG A 141 14.35 5.37 -13.58
CA ARG A 141 13.38 4.30 -13.86
C ARG A 141 12.35 4.16 -12.74
N ALA A 142 12.76 4.38 -11.50
CA ALA A 142 11.89 4.37 -10.33
C ALA A 142 12.38 5.40 -9.29
N LEU A 143 11.46 5.87 -8.44
CA LEU A 143 11.72 6.85 -7.36
C LEU A 143 10.73 6.59 -6.22
N PHE A 144 11.21 6.35 -5.00
CA PHE A 144 10.38 6.01 -3.84
C PHE A 144 11.11 6.31 -2.53
N PHE A 145 10.34 6.45 -1.43
CA PHE A 145 10.89 6.63 -0.09
C PHE A 145 10.82 5.34 0.73
N ASP A 146 11.76 5.18 1.66
CA ASP A 146 11.58 4.26 2.80
C ASP A 146 10.81 4.95 3.95
N PRO A 147 10.36 4.20 4.98
CA PRO A 147 9.61 4.77 6.10
C PRO A 147 10.39 5.80 6.92
N GLN A 148 11.72 5.86 6.78
CA GLN A 148 12.58 6.84 7.45
C GLN A 148 12.78 8.12 6.61
N GLY A 149 12.21 8.18 5.41
CA GLY A 149 12.29 9.34 4.52
C GLY A 149 13.56 9.39 3.67
N ILE A 150 14.31 8.28 3.57
CA ILE A 150 15.42 8.17 2.63
C ILE A 150 14.86 7.96 1.23
N LEU A 151 15.37 8.73 0.27
CA LEU A 151 14.99 8.63 -1.13
C LEU A 151 15.80 7.53 -1.82
N TYR A 152 15.11 6.61 -2.48
CA TYR A 152 15.68 5.58 -3.33
C TYR A 152 15.33 5.86 -4.79
N ALA A 153 16.26 5.52 -5.67
CA ALA A 153 16.04 5.62 -7.11
C ALA A 153 16.71 4.47 -7.85
N VAL A 154 16.09 4.07 -8.96
CA VAL A 154 16.74 3.22 -9.96
C VAL A 154 17.20 4.12 -11.11
N LYS A 155 18.51 4.17 -11.33
CA LYS A 155 19.11 4.97 -12.40
C LYS A 155 18.92 4.31 -13.77
N SER A 156 19.15 5.08 -14.83
CA SER A 156 19.07 4.60 -16.22
C SER A 156 20.07 3.47 -16.52
N ASP A 157 21.20 3.44 -15.82
CA ASP A 157 22.21 2.37 -15.86
C ASP A 157 21.82 1.11 -15.08
N GLY A 158 20.62 1.09 -14.46
CA GLY A 158 20.10 -0.07 -13.75
C GLY A 158 20.57 -0.22 -12.32
N ARG A 159 21.35 0.73 -11.77
CA ARG A 159 21.75 0.71 -10.35
C ARG A 159 20.64 1.22 -9.45
N LEU A 160 20.46 0.55 -8.30
CA LEU A 160 19.65 1.06 -7.20
C LEU A 160 20.53 1.87 -6.24
N VAL A 161 20.13 3.11 -5.98
CA VAL A 161 20.87 4.06 -5.15
C VAL A 161 19.95 4.68 -4.10
N LYS A 162 20.53 5.16 -3.00
CA LYS A 162 19.80 5.85 -1.93
C LYS A 162 20.56 7.06 -1.37
N ARG A 163 19.82 8.05 -0.88
CA ARG A 163 20.33 9.15 -0.04
C ARG A 163 19.15 9.92 0.53
N ASN A 164 19.36 10.76 1.54
CA ASN A 164 18.40 11.80 1.90
C ASN A 164 17.95 12.58 0.65
N PRO A 165 16.67 12.98 0.54
CA PRO A 165 16.20 13.80 -0.57
C PRO A 165 16.95 15.13 -0.59
N PRO A 166 17.16 15.73 -1.77
CA PRO A 166 17.85 17.01 -1.85
C PRO A 166 17.01 18.11 -1.19
N THR A 167 17.69 19.07 -0.57
CA THR A 167 17.02 20.20 0.10
C THR A 167 16.81 21.40 -0.82
N ASP A 168 17.66 21.54 -1.84
CA ASP A 168 17.61 22.60 -2.83
C ASP A 168 18.25 22.15 -4.16
N SER A 169 18.06 22.94 -5.21
CA SER A 169 18.48 22.58 -6.57
C SER A 169 19.98 22.54 -6.83
N LYS A 170 20.82 22.98 -5.88
CA LYS A 170 22.29 22.94 -5.99
C LYS A 170 22.87 21.64 -5.42
N ASP A 171 22.05 20.85 -4.72
CA ASP A 171 22.47 19.57 -4.18
C ASP A 171 22.73 18.55 -5.30
N ASP A 172 23.99 18.10 -5.41
CA ASP A 172 24.39 17.08 -6.36
C ASP A 172 24.05 15.68 -5.83
N TRP A 173 22.74 15.40 -5.78
CA TRP A 173 22.21 14.11 -5.31
C TRP A 173 22.75 12.95 -6.13
N PHE A 174 22.95 13.13 -7.44
CA PHE A 174 23.40 12.07 -8.33
C PHE A 174 24.87 11.70 -8.10
N ALA A 175 25.74 12.66 -7.80
CA ALA A 175 27.14 12.38 -7.48
C ALA A 175 27.34 11.81 -6.07
N THR A 176 26.47 12.16 -5.13
CA THR A 176 26.63 11.81 -3.70
C THR A 176 25.75 10.65 -3.23
N CYS A 177 24.89 10.11 -4.10
CA CYS A 177 24.05 8.95 -3.77
C CYS A 177 24.87 7.69 -3.48
N ILE A 178 24.35 6.85 -2.58
CA ILE A 178 25.00 5.62 -2.15
C ILE A 178 24.42 4.47 -2.96
N PRO A 179 25.23 3.73 -3.74
CA PRO A 179 24.76 2.52 -4.41
C PRO A 179 24.46 1.42 -3.38
N VAL A 180 23.31 0.78 -3.51
CA VAL A 180 22.84 -0.31 -2.64
C VAL A 180 22.38 -1.55 -3.41
N GLY A 181 22.27 -1.42 -4.73
CA GLY A 181 22.02 -2.53 -5.63
C GLY A 181 22.78 -2.32 -6.93
N ASN A 182 23.33 -3.42 -7.46
CA ASN A 182 24.20 -3.43 -8.64
C ASN A 182 23.38 -3.27 -9.94
N GLU A 183 23.83 -3.80 -11.06
CA GLU A 183 23.12 -3.66 -12.35
C GLU A 183 21.77 -4.41 -12.36
N ASN A 184 20.92 -4.10 -13.35
CA ASN A 184 19.64 -4.78 -13.64
C ASN A 184 18.43 -4.52 -12.72
N TRP A 185 18.48 -3.56 -11.80
CA TRP A 185 17.28 -3.18 -11.03
C TRP A 185 16.15 -2.62 -11.87
N PHE A 186 16.45 -2.11 -13.07
CA PHE A 186 15.44 -1.66 -14.02
C PHE A 186 14.42 -2.75 -14.40
N GLN A 187 14.75 -4.03 -14.20
CA GLN A 187 13.80 -5.12 -14.48
C GLN A 187 12.73 -5.26 -13.40
N LEU A 188 12.95 -4.69 -12.21
CA LEU A 188 12.08 -4.79 -11.03
C LEU A 188 11.24 -3.53 -10.80
N THR A 189 11.08 -2.69 -11.83
CA THR A 189 10.47 -1.36 -11.68
C THR A 189 8.98 -1.28 -12.03
N HIS A 190 8.31 -2.41 -12.32
CA HIS A 190 6.84 -2.38 -12.52
C HIS A 190 6.13 -1.93 -11.24
N PHE A 191 6.67 -2.34 -10.09
CA PHE A 191 6.35 -1.79 -8.79
C PHE A 191 7.59 -1.85 -7.90
N MET A 192 7.84 -0.79 -7.13
CA MET A 192 8.83 -0.77 -6.05
C MET A 192 8.32 0.10 -4.93
N ALA A 193 8.26 -0.42 -3.71
CA ALA A 193 7.93 0.35 -2.53
C ALA A 193 8.38 -0.35 -1.26
N PHE A 194 8.58 0.43 -0.21
CA PHE A 194 8.59 -0.10 1.15
C PHE A 194 7.16 -0.17 1.68
N SER A 195 6.84 -1.27 2.35
CA SER A 195 5.65 -1.32 3.20
C SER A 195 5.89 -0.58 4.53
N PRO A 196 4.84 -0.18 5.25
CA PRO A 196 4.95 0.50 6.55
C PRO A 196 5.80 -0.24 7.59
N ASP A 197 5.88 -1.57 7.52
CA ASP A 197 6.74 -2.41 8.37
C ASP A 197 8.24 -2.34 8.00
N GLY A 198 8.61 -1.65 6.93
CA GLY A 198 9.97 -1.53 6.41
C GLY A 198 10.41 -2.64 5.46
N SER A 199 9.54 -3.58 5.11
CA SER A 199 9.86 -4.60 4.10
C SER A 199 9.91 -3.95 2.72
N PHE A 200 10.87 -4.33 1.88
CA PHE A 200 10.97 -3.82 0.52
C PHE A 200 10.35 -4.79 -0.47
N TRP A 201 9.51 -4.28 -1.36
CA TRP A 201 8.80 -5.08 -2.35
C TRP A 201 9.06 -4.58 -3.75
N CYS A 202 9.13 -5.51 -4.70
CA CYS A 202 9.16 -5.16 -6.10
C CYS A 202 8.41 -6.16 -6.97
N VAL A 203 8.05 -5.72 -8.18
CA VAL A 203 7.51 -6.58 -9.23
C VAL A 203 8.37 -6.46 -10.47
N ASN A 204 8.72 -7.62 -11.01
CA ASN A 204 9.46 -7.72 -12.25
C ASN A 204 8.57 -7.33 -13.45
N ASP A 205 9.03 -6.38 -14.25
CA ASP A 205 8.30 -5.78 -15.38
C ASP A 205 8.08 -6.76 -16.53
N TYR A 206 8.97 -7.73 -16.71
CA TYR A 206 8.90 -8.71 -17.80
C TYR A 206 8.11 -9.96 -17.43
N THR A 207 8.26 -10.42 -16.19
CA THR A 207 7.72 -11.72 -15.75
C THR A 207 6.49 -11.59 -14.86
N GLY A 208 6.22 -10.41 -14.30
CA GLY A 208 5.14 -10.21 -13.33
C GLY A 208 5.36 -10.96 -12.01
N LYS A 209 6.58 -11.38 -11.70
CA LYS A 209 6.96 -11.99 -10.43
C LYS A 209 7.12 -10.94 -9.35
N MET A 210 6.56 -11.17 -8.17
CA MET A 210 6.71 -10.30 -7.00
C MET A 210 7.77 -10.85 -6.05
N PHE A 211 8.56 -9.95 -5.46
CA PHE A 211 9.60 -10.29 -4.50
C PHE A 211 9.52 -9.38 -3.27
N ARG A 212 9.95 -9.90 -2.12
CA ARG A 212 10.02 -9.18 -0.84
C ARG A 212 11.39 -9.37 -0.19
N TRP A 213 11.96 -8.31 0.36
CA TRP A 213 13.10 -8.36 1.28
C TRP A 213 12.63 -7.94 2.67
N SER A 214 13.07 -8.67 3.69
CA SER A 214 12.81 -8.30 5.08
C SER A 214 13.51 -6.97 5.43
N PRO A 215 13.01 -6.19 6.40
CA PRO A 215 13.63 -4.93 6.80
C PRO A 215 15.11 -5.08 7.15
N GLN A 216 15.48 -6.22 7.75
CA GLN A 216 16.85 -6.52 8.15
C GLN A 216 17.80 -6.72 6.96
N ALA A 217 17.32 -7.29 5.86
CA ALA A 217 18.13 -7.55 4.66
C ALA A 217 18.48 -6.27 3.88
N VAL A 218 17.76 -5.16 4.09
CA VAL A 218 17.94 -3.88 3.38
C VAL A 218 19.24 -3.16 3.78
N HIS A 219 19.85 -3.54 4.91
CA HIS A 219 20.94 -2.77 5.52
C HIS A 219 22.34 -3.00 4.94
N SER A 220 22.60 -4.08 4.19
CA SER A 220 23.97 -4.42 3.76
C SER A 220 24.23 -4.38 2.25
N ASN A 221 23.16 -4.33 1.43
CA ASN A 221 23.08 -4.29 -0.04
C ASN A 221 21.96 -5.25 -0.46
N PHE A 222 21.13 -4.86 -1.41
CA PHE A 222 20.06 -5.73 -1.91
C PHE A 222 20.66 -6.85 -2.77
N ALA A 223 20.92 -8.01 -2.17
CA ALA A 223 21.27 -9.19 -2.92
C ALA A 223 19.99 -9.94 -3.35
N HIS A 224 19.93 -10.35 -4.62
CA HIS A 224 18.77 -11.09 -5.15
C HIS A 224 18.47 -12.40 -4.39
N LYS A 225 19.49 -13.04 -3.82
CA LYS A 225 19.37 -14.28 -3.04
C LYS A 225 18.63 -14.10 -1.71
N ASP A 226 18.55 -12.87 -1.20
CA ASP A 226 17.90 -12.55 0.07
C ASP A 226 16.43 -12.16 -0.16
N ALA A 227 15.98 -12.18 -1.41
CA ALA A 227 14.61 -11.91 -1.80
C ALA A 227 13.76 -13.16 -1.65
N GLU A 228 12.63 -13.04 -0.98
CA GLU A 228 11.59 -14.06 -0.96
C GLU A 228 10.69 -13.87 -2.18
N TYR A 229 10.40 -14.95 -2.88
CA TYR A 229 9.48 -14.96 -4.01
C TYR A 229 8.03 -15.04 -3.51
N MET A 230 7.19 -14.12 -3.97
CA MET A 230 5.81 -13.89 -3.49
C MET A 230 4.76 -14.25 -4.55
N GLY A 231 5.15 -15.01 -5.58
CA GLY A 231 4.25 -15.47 -6.63
C GLY A 231 4.35 -14.65 -7.93
N TRP A 232 3.47 -14.97 -8.87
CA TRP A 232 3.47 -14.46 -10.24
C TRP A 232 2.10 -13.92 -10.66
N GLY A 233 2.04 -13.29 -11.84
CA GLY A 233 0.79 -12.73 -12.39
C GLY A 233 0.54 -11.27 -11.99
N TYR A 234 1.46 -10.65 -11.26
CA TYR A 234 1.37 -9.23 -10.87
C TYR A 234 1.57 -8.27 -12.04
N SER A 235 1.91 -8.75 -13.24
CA SER A 235 1.83 -7.93 -14.47
C SER A 235 0.39 -7.48 -14.78
N ALA A 236 -0.62 -8.17 -14.23
CA ALA A 236 -2.03 -7.78 -14.31
C ALA A 236 -2.35 -6.49 -13.55
N GLY A 237 -1.53 -6.11 -12.56
CA GLY A 237 -1.67 -4.84 -11.85
C GLY A 237 -1.19 -3.67 -12.71
N LEU A 238 -1.99 -2.61 -12.76
CA LEU A 238 -1.67 -1.33 -13.37
C LEU A 238 -1.01 -0.39 -12.36
N PHE A 239 -1.57 -0.34 -11.15
CA PHE A 239 -1.07 0.47 -10.04
C PHE A 239 -0.98 -0.37 -8.79
N PHE A 240 0.01 -0.05 -7.97
CA PHE A 240 0.32 -0.71 -6.71
C PHE A 240 0.61 0.35 -5.67
N ALA A 241 0.18 0.10 -4.44
CA ALA A 241 0.59 0.90 -3.29
C ALA A 241 0.49 0.07 -2.02
N PHE A 242 1.36 0.38 -1.06
CA PHE A 242 1.08 0.04 0.33
C PHE A 242 0.35 1.18 1.00
N THR A 243 -0.45 0.81 1.97
CA THR A 243 -1.29 1.73 2.72
C THR A 243 -1.65 1.14 4.07
N CYS A 244 -2.22 1.97 4.92
CA CYS A 244 -2.75 1.59 6.22
C CYS A 244 -4.26 1.34 6.10
N ASP A 245 -4.82 0.64 7.08
CA ASP A 245 -6.25 0.30 7.22
C ASP A 245 -7.25 1.46 6.96
N LYS A 246 -6.81 2.71 7.10
CA LYS A 246 -7.63 3.92 6.91
C LYS A 246 -8.21 4.14 5.51
N ILE A 247 -7.74 3.45 4.46
CA ILE A 247 -8.39 3.53 3.13
C ILE A 247 -9.86 3.14 3.21
N ILE A 248 -10.16 2.20 4.08
CA ILE A 248 -11.42 1.50 4.10
C ILE A 248 -12.26 2.08 5.23
N SER A 249 -12.93 3.19 4.95
CA SER A 249 -13.84 3.83 5.91
C SER A 249 -15.08 2.99 6.24
N SER A 250 -15.25 1.78 5.69
CA SER A 250 -16.46 0.96 5.90
C SER A 250 -16.33 -0.55 5.65
N ILE A 251 -15.21 -1.21 5.96
CA ILE A 251 -15.26 -2.68 6.17
C ILE A 251 -15.55 -2.91 7.65
N GLU A 252 -16.83 -2.97 7.99
CA GLU A 252 -17.29 -3.42 9.32
C GLU A 252 -17.09 -4.94 9.54
N SER A 253 -16.45 -5.66 8.63
CA SER A 253 -16.09 -7.07 8.83
C SER A 253 -15.07 -7.54 7.81
N LEU A 254 -13.78 -7.38 8.10
CA LEU A 254 -12.79 -8.33 7.60
C LEU A 254 -12.98 -9.58 8.46
N GLU A 255 -13.97 -10.39 8.13
CA GLU A 255 -13.99 -11.77 8.61
C GLU A 255 -12.81 -12.47 7.93
N PHE A 256 -11.68 -12.45 8.62
CA PHE A 256 -10.57 -13.34 8.36
C PHE A 256 -11.12 -14.76 8.37
N LEU A 257 -11.27 -15.36 7.20
CA LEU A 257 -11.45 -16.80 7.05
C LEU A 257 -10.10 -17.43 7.40
N PRO A 258 -9.99 -18.08 8.57
CA PRO A 258 -8.79 -18.78 8.96
C PRO A 258 -8.84 -20.14 8.26
N ASP A 259 -8.73 -20.14 6.94
CA ASP A 259 -8.59 -21.35 6.16
C ASP A 259 -7.17 -21.87 6.44
N ASP A 260 -7.05 -22.58 7.58
CA ASP A 260 -6.03 -23.58 7.97
C ASP A 260 -5.88 -23.71 9.51
N GLY A 261 -6.63 -22.93 10.30
CA GLY A 261 -6.65 -23.06 11.77
C GLY A 261 -7.84 -23.90 12.26
N LYS A 262 -7.61 -25.14 12.70
CA LYS A 262 -8.65 -25.94 13.38
C LYS A 262 -9.01 -25.27 14.72
N ILE A 263 -10.20 -24.68 14.82
CA ILE A 263 -10.70 -24.07 16.06
C ILE A 263 -10.97 -25.17 17.09
N VAL A 264 -10.24 -25.14 18.22
CA VAL A 264 -10.35 -26.18 19.28
C VAL A 264 -11.13 -25.71 20.51
N SER A 265 -11.26 -24.40 20.73
CA SER A 265 -12.18 -23.82 21.72
C SER A 265 -12.48 -22.34 21.44
N GLN A 266 -13.67 -21.89 21.80
CA GLN A 266 -14.16 -20.52 21.60
C GLN A 266 -14.68 -19.97 22.93
N ASP A 267 -14.09 -18.87 23.40
CA ASP A 267 -14.63 -18.10 24.53
C ASP A 267 -14.94 -16.66 24.06
N PRO A 268 -16.20 -16.34 23.74
CA PRO A 268 -16.57 -15.00 23.35
C PRO A 268 -16.65 -14.09 24.59
N THR A 269 -15.72 -13.15 24.72
CA THR A 269 -15.85 -12.07 25.71
C THR A 269 -16.60 -10.89 25.08
N VAL A 270 -17.79 -10.58 25.62
CA VAL A 270 -18.56 -9.39 25.24
C VAL A 270 -17.84 -8.17 25.81
N LEU A 271 -17.33 -7.29 24.94
CA LEU A 271 -16.60 -6.08 25.35
C LEU A 271 -17.52 -4.93 25.71
N LYS A 272 -18.66 -4.81 25.01
CA LYS A 272 -19.59 -3.70 25.20
C LYS A 272 -20.97 -4.06 24.65
N ASN A 273 -22.01 -3.75 25.41
CA ASN A 273 -23.39 -3.74 24.94
C ASN A 273 -23.85 -2.29 24.88
N GLU A 274 -24.34 -1.87 23.72
CA GLU A 274 -25.05 -0.60 23.58
C GLU A 274 -26.50 -0.89 23.19
N THR A 275 -27.42 -0.24 23.91
CA THR A 275 -28.85 -0.41 23.72
C THR A 275 -29.41 0.86 23.12
N PHE A 276 -29.97 0.76 21.93
CA PHE A 276 -30.56 1.89 21.22
C PHE A 276 -32.07 1.84 21.38
N THR A 277 -32.64 2.94 21.87
CA THR A 277 -34.08 3.09 22.04
C THR A 277 -34.60 3.98 20.92
N ASN A 278 -35.43 3.43 20.04
CA ASN A 278 -36.09 4.21 19.01
C ASN A 278 -37.22 5.04 19.65
N THR A 279 -37.08 6.37 19.65
CA THR A 279 -38.07 7.29 20.25
C THR A 279 -39.05 7.85 19.22
N SER A 280 -39.23 7.21 18.06
CA SER A 280 -40.20 7.67 17.06
C SER A 280 -41.63 7.24 17.37
N ASP A 281 -42.61 8.05 16.98
CA ASP A 281 -44.05 7.80 17.17
C ASP A 281 -44.64 6.81 16.13
N ALA A 282 -43.80 6.07 15.40
CA ALA A 282 -44.23 5.01 14.50
C ALA A 282 -44.53 3.70 15.29
N PRO A 283 -45.43 2.82 14.81
CA PRO A 283 -46.05 1.77 15.63
C PRO A 283 -45.13 0.60 16.03
N LEU A 284 -43.83 0.69 15.81
CA LEU A 284 -42.86 -0.36 16.17
C LEU A 284 -41.89 0.18 17.22
N LYS A 285 -42.33 0.18 18.48
CA LYS A 285 -41.45 0.32 19.65
C LYS A 285 -40.66 -0.98 19.82
N TYR A 286 -39.51 -1.08 19.14
CA TYR A 286 -38.54 -2.12 19.43
C TYR A 286 -37.24 -1.51 19.94
N THR A 287 -36.83 -1.98 21.11
CA THR A 287 -35.46 -1.84 21.60
C THR A 287 -34.65 -2.96 20.96
N PHE A 288 -33.47 -2.63 20.42
CA PHE A 288 -32.51 -3.66 20.03
C PHE A 288 -31.16 -3.39 20.67
N THR A 289 -30.47 -4.47 21.00
CA THR A 289 -29.15 -4.45 21.64
C THR A 289 -28.13 -4.92 20.62
N VAL A 290 -27.07 -4.14 20.45
CA VAL A 290 -25.91 -4.53 19.62
C VAL A 290 -24.76 -4.85 20.56
N SER A 291 -24.22 -6.07 20.43
CA SER A 291 -23.10 -6.54 21.23
C SER A 291 -21.80 -6.50 20.43
N LYS A 292 -20.80 -5.78 20.94
CA LYS A 292 -19.43 -5.80 20.41
C LYS A 292 -18.65 -6.90 21.13
N THR A 293 -18.29 -7.96 20.42
CA THR A 293 -17.48 -9.08 20.95
C THR A 293 -16.05 -9.04 20.41
N LYS A 294 -15.07 -9.33 21.27
CA LYS A 294 -13.68 -9.60 20.85
C LYS A 294 -13.43 -11.09 20.86
N LYS A 295 -12.96 -11.62 19.73
CA LYS A 295 -12.46 -12.99 19.63
C LYS A 295 -11.01 -12.99 20.11
N ASN A 296 -10.71 -13.68 21.20
CA ASN A 296 -9.34 -13.96 21.61
C ASN A 296 -8.98 -15.37 21.13
N TYR A 297 -7.90 -15.50 20.37
CA TYR A 297 -7.32 -16.80 20.02
C TYR A 297 -6.15 -17.07 20.96
N GLN A 298 -6.18 -18.21 21.68
CA GLN A 298 -5.01 -18.70 22.40
C GLN A 298 -4.20 -19.62 21.49
N HIS A 299 -2.94 -19.25 21.22
CA HIS A 299 -1.98 -20.16 20.60
C HIS A 299 -1.38 -21.10 21.66
N LEU A 300 -1.41 -22.41 21.41
CA LEU A 300 -0.52 -23.37 22.07
C LEU A 300 0.71 -23.59 21.17
N GLN A 301 1.89 -23.59 21.78
CA GLN A 301 3.20 -23.73 21.10
C GLN A 301 3.39 -25.12 20.47
N PRO A 302 4.25 -25.27 19.43
CA PRO A 302 4.46 -26.55 18.78
C PRO A 302 5.50 -27.42 19.52
N GLY A 303 5.13 -28.68 19.78
CA GLY A 303 6.06 -29.81 19.90
C GLY A 303 6.34 -30.33 21.31
N THR A 304 5.65 -31.41 21.70
CA THR A 304 6.29 -32.48 22.47
C THR A 304 5.73 -33.82 21.99
N TRP A 305 6.60 -34.62 21.39
CA TRP A 305 6.30 -35.97 20.96
C TRP A 305 6.01 -36.83 22.19
N ILE A 306 4.77 -37.31 22.33
CA ILE A 306 4.44 -38.35 23.30
C ILE A 306 4.57 -39.68 22.57
N HIS A 307 5.57 -40.47 22.98
CA HIS A 307 5.65 -41.88 22.62
C HIS A 307 4.37 -42.60 23.05
N SER A 308 3.67 -43.18 22.08
CA SER A 308 2.60 -44.13 22.35
C SER A 308 3.22 -45.42 22.92
N SER A 309 2.77 -45.81 24.11
CA SER A 309 2.73 -47.21 24.53
C SER A 309 1.29 -47.49 24.94
N GLY A 310 0.68 -48.48 24.28
CA GLY A 310 -0.67 -48.94 24.59
C GLY A 310 -0.75 -49.53 25.99
N TRP A 311 -1.96 -49.66 26.53
CA TRP A 311 -2.79 -50.87 26.45
C TRP A 311 -4.20 -50.53 26.92
N SER A 312 -5.18 -51.16 26.30
CA SER A 312 -6.61 -51.10 26.61
C SER A 312 -6.96 -51.83 27.92
N ARG A 313 -8.00 -51.37 28.62
CA ARG A 313 -9.02 -52.27 29.17
C ARG A 313 -10.36 -51.57 29.34
N ALA A 314 -11.38 -52.15 28.72
CA ALA A 314 -12.77 -51.90 29.01
C ALA A 314 -13.21 -52.77 30.21
N ASP A 315 -14.17 -52.25 30.95
CA ASP A 315 -15.35 -52.93 31.53
C ASP A 315 -15.64 -52.61 33.00
N LEU A 316 -16.92 -52.25 33.19
CA LEU A 316 -17.77 -52.07 34.38
C LEU A 316 -17.63 -50.77 35.20
#